data_AF-A0AAU4TQ98-F1
#
_entry.id   AF-A0AAU4TQ98-F1
#
_cell.length_a   1.000
_cell.length_b   1.000
_cell.length_c   1.000
_cell.angle_alpha   90.00
_cell.angle_beta   90.00
_cell.angle_gamma   90.00
#
_symmetry.space_group_name_H-M   'P 1'
#
loop_
_entity.id
_entity.type
_entity.pdbx_description
1 polymer ?
#
loop_
_entity_poly.entity_id
_entity_poly.type
_entity_poly.pdbx_seq_one_letter_code
_entity_poly.pdbx_strand_id
1 'polypeptide(L)'
;MSEQHRPDEHFGERPSSAMSQDLRVRLTGGVEDYPHHADGPVQYVVVAYMAGILLAVYASDAEGALGYVVRPELGPDASNSTGFWIDRMRAAWVLKTPPTEALADMVALAQREGLPFQAWVVPGPWREAPSLAALKEEIVGDGKWDRSPRNLRLNVYPVFPFRGPKMLAPEVTEVMRYVAERQPGKVIFAIDPAYDPHGEVPEERMLGGWAIDENGEIGEFRFNPTYEPTLTALRYRPPENEVERTLQALSSRRGTPEALLDAFREGTLLVSVDEDGGQLRFRQGDDGERFLDVYTGTQYVPDDGRQVRPMNGGELAKGLFGCNVAINLGSRPSIWIPSSDLAVSAFG
;
A
#
# COMPACT_ATOMS: atom_id res chain seq x y z
N MET A 1 38.35 0.58 -71.24
CA MET A 1 38.59 -0.42 -70.18
C MET A 1 38.41 0.32 -68.88
N SER A 2 37.15 0.52 -68.46
CA SER A 2 36.42 -0.34 -67.51
C SER A 2 37.11 -0.34 -66.15
N GLU A 3 36.51 -0.06 -65.01
CA GLU A 3 35.16 0.33 -64.60
C GLU A 3 35.37 0.58 -63.10
N GLN A 4 35.04 1.74 -62.55
CA GLN A 4 34.88 1.90 -61.10
C GLN A 4 33.65 2.76 -60.85
N HIS A 5 32.50 2.10 -60.89
CA HIS A 5 31.25 2.60 -60.34
C HIS A 5 31.04 1.83 -59.02
N ARG A 6 31.23 2.52 -57.90
CA ARG A 6 30.78 2.02 -56.58
C ARG A 6 29.26 2.24 -56.49
N PRO A 7 28.46 1.25 -56.08
CA PRO A 7 27.07 1.50 -55.74
C PRO A 7 26.99 2.08 -54.33
N ASP A 8 26.43 3.28 -54.22
CA ASP A 8 25.90 3.81 -52.97
C ASP A 8 24.62 3.04 -52.65
N GLU A 9 24.67 2.15 -51.66
CA GLU A 9 23.49 1.48 -51.13
C GLU A 9 22.65 2.48 -50.31
N HIS A 10 21.54 2.89 -50.92
CA HIS A 10 20.40 3.48 -50.26
C HIS A 10 19.95 2.61 -49.08
N PHE A 11 20.17 3.09 -47.85
CA PHE A 11 19.30 2.74 -46.73
C PHE A 11 17.90 3.27 -47.07
N GLY A 12 17.05 2.37 -47.59
CA GLY A 12 15.63 2.64 -47.76
C GLY A 12 15.05 3.01 -46.40
N GLU A 13 14.66 4.27 -46.25
CA GLU A 13 13.70 4.70 -45.25
C GLU A 13 12.49 3.78 -45.34
N ARG A 14 12.21 3.04 -44.26
CA ARG A 14 10.91 2.40 -44.10
C ARG A 14 9.85 3.51 -44.21
N PRO A 15 8.82 3.37 -45.05
CA PRO A 15 7.74 4.34 -45.07
C PRO A 15 7.14 4.39 -43.66
N SER A 16 7.24 5.57 -43.03
CA SER A 16 6.62 5.85 -41.75
C SER A 16 5.13 5.54 -41.90
N SER A 17 4.65 4.59 -41.11
CA SER A 17 3.23 4.33 -40.98
C SER A 17 2.50 5.65 -40.75
N ALA A 18 1.47 5.93 -41.55
CA ALA A 18 0.60 7.09 -41.45
C ALA A 18 -0.25 7.11 -40.15
N MET A 19 0.21 6.44 -39.09
CA MET A 19 -0.33 6.48 -37.72
C MET A 19 0.52 7.33 -36.75
N SER A 20 1.66 7.89 -37.19
CA SER A 20 2.46 8.80 -36.37
C SER A 20 2.10 10.27 -36.55
N GLN A 21 0.90 10.60 -37.03
CA GLN A 21 0.38 11.95 -36.84
C GLN A 21 0.07 12.11 -35.35
N ASP A 22 0.92 12.87 -34.67
CA ASP A 22 0.77 13.36 -33.31
C ASP A 22 -0.70 13.46 -32.92
N LEU A 23 -1.14 12.56 -32.03
CA LEU A 23 -2.36 12.74 -31.26
C LEU A 23 -2.21 14.04 -30.46
N ARG A 24 -2.59 15.16 -31.07
CA ARG A 24 -2.72 16.44 -30.39
C ARG A 24 -3.99 16.39 -29.57
N VAL A 25 -3.94 15.67 -28.46
CA VAL A 25 -5.00 15.66 -27.46
C VAL A 25 -5.16 17.09 -26.96
N ARG A 26 -6.23 17.76 -27.38
CA ARG A 26 -6.66 19.01 -26.76
C ARG A 26 -7.59 18.63 -25.63
N LEU A 27 -7.19 18.96 -24.41
CA LEU A 27 -8.09 18.92 -23.26
C LEU A 27 -9.19 19.98 -23.51
N THR A 28 -10.40 19.54 -23.89
CA THR A 28 -11.52 20.44 -24.24
C THR A 28 -12.27 20.98 -23.02
N GLY A 29 -11.85 20.60 -21.82
CA GLY A 29 -12.45 20.98 -20.53
C GLY A 29 -12.21 19.90 -19.48
N GLY A 30 -12.31 20.27 -18.20
CA GLY A 30 -12.37 19.30 -17.10
C GLY A 30 -13.71 18.54 -17.08
N VAL A 31 -13.79 17.47 -16.31
CA VAL A 31 -15.08 16.83 -15.99
C VAL A 31 -15.96 17.87 -15.28
N GLU A 32 -17.19 18.12 -15.75
CA GLU A 32 -18.15 18.92 -14.99
C GLU A 32 -18.32 18.30 -13.60
N ASP A 33 -18.27 19.13 -12.56
CA ASP A 33 -18.36 18.73 -11.15
C ASP A 33 -19.16 19.79 -10.39
N TYR A 34 -19.42 19.57 -9.10
CA TYR A 34 -20.00 20.61 -8.26
C TYR A 34 -19.14 21.89 -8.30
N PRO A 35 -19.77 23.08 -8.31
CA PRO A 35 -19.06 24.33 -8.02
C PRO A 35 -18.26 24.23 -6.72
N HIS A 36 -16.99 24.62 -6.77
CA HIS A 36 -16.12 24.71 -5.59
C HIS A 36 -16.07 26.14 -5.01
N HIS A 37 -17.02 27.01 -5.39
CA HIS A 37 -17.13 28.36 -4.88
C HIS A 37 -18.49 28.54 -4.21
N ALA A 38 -18.51 29.27 -3.08
CA ALA A 38 -19.74 29.63 -2.40
C ALA A 38 -19.56 31.00 -1.70
N ASP A 39 -20.42 31.96 -2.02
CA ASP A 39 -20.41 33.29 -1.41
C ASP A 39 -21.28 33.36 -0.15
N GLY A 40 -22.33 32.55 -0.10
CA GLY A 40 -23.23 32.36 1.02
C GLY A 40 -22.84 31.21 1.95
N PRO A 41 -23.71 30.88 2.92
CA PRO A 41 -23.37 29.96 4.00
C PRO A 41 -23.04 28.56 3.48
N VAL A 42 -22.06 27.94 4.14
CA VAL A 42 -21.63 26.57 3.90
C VAL A 42 -21.73 25.77 5.20
N GLN A 43 -22.29 24.57 5.09
CA GLN A 43 -22.19 23.56 6.14
C GLN A 43 -20.91 22.77 5.95
N TYR A 44 -20.21 22.44 7.02
CA TYR A 44 -18.94 21.75 6.91
C TYR A 44 -18.66 20.80 8.08
N VAL A 45 -17.80 19.83 7.78
CA VAL A 45 -17.12 18.99 8.76
C VAL A 45 -15.62 19.23 8.67
N VAL A 46 -14.92 18.98 9.76
CA VAL A 46 -13.46 19.00 9.76
C VAL A 46 -12.89 17.60 9.82
N VAL A 47 -11.82 17.40 9.07
CA VAL A 47 -11.02 16.18 9.06
C VAL A 47 -9.74 16.49 9.80
N ALA A 48 -9.45 15.70 10.82
CA ALA A 48 -8.29 15.86 11.68
C ALA A 48 -7.24 14.77 11.42
N TYR A 49 -6.01 15.09 11.77
CA TYR A 49 -4.83 14.24 11.75
C TYR A 49 -4.05 14.44 13.08
N MET A 50 -2.97 13.70 13.30
CA MET A 50 -2.14 13.84 14.51
C MET A 50 -1.57 15.26 14.67
N ALA A 51 -1.41 16.01 13.57
CA ALA A 51 -0.95 17.40 13.58
C ALA A 51 -2.06 18.44 13.85
N GLY A 52 -3.32 18.01 13.97
CA GLY A 52 -4.48 18.89 14.17
C GLY A 52 -5.49 18.78 13.02
N ILE A 53 -6.29 19.82 12.79
CA ILE A 53 -7.21 19.87 11.65
C ILE A 53 -6.40 19.84 10.36
N LEU A 54 -6.72 18.94 9.44
CA LEU A 54 -6.04 18.74 8.16
C LEU A 54 -6.74 19.48 7.03
N LEU A 55 -8.07 19.34 6.97
CA LEU A 55 -8.93 19.98 5.98
C LEU A 55 -10.36 20.11 6.52
N ALA A 56 -11.19 20.91 5.84
CA ALA A 56 -12.63 20.89 5.98
C ALA A 56 -13.28 20.46 4.66
N VAL A 57 -14.39 19.74 4.74
CA VAL A 57 -15.25 19.39 3.60
C VAL A 57 -16.56 20.11 3.80
N TYR A 58 -17.01 20.85 2.78
CA TYR A 58 -18.15 21.76 2.88
C TYR A 58 -19.17 21.55 1.77
N ALA A 59 -20.43 21.88 2.06
CA ALA A 59 -21.55 21.82 1.16
C ALA A 59 -22.43 23.08 1.29
N SER A 60 -23.05 23.49 0.18
CA SER A 60 -24.10 24.51 0.15
C SER A 60 -25.14 24.15 -0.91
N ASP A 61 -26.32 23.72 -0.49
CA ASP A 61 -27.42 23.41 -1.43
C ASP A 61 -27.94 24.67 -2.13
N ALA A 62 -27.89 25.82 -1.45
CA ALA A 62 -28.36 27.10 -1.99
C ALA A 62 -27.58 27.53 -3.24
N GLU A 63 -26.30 27.18 -3.32
CA GLU A 63 -25.41 27.51 -4.43
C GLU A 63 -24.98 26.27 -5.22
N GLY A 64 -25.51 25.09 -4.87
CA GLY A 64 -25.12 23.81 -5.48
C GLY A 64 -23.65 23.45 -5.25
N ALA A 65 -22.98 24.05 -4.26
CA ALA A 65 -21.54 23.95 -4.09
C ALA A 65 -21.13 22.81 -3.17
N LEU A 66 -20.06 22.09 -3.54
CA LEU A 66 -19.46 21.02 -2.73
C LEU A 66 -17.95 21.03 -2.96
N GLY A 67 -17.18 20.96 -1.89
CA GLY A 67 -15.73 21.03 -2.01
C GLY A 67 -15.00 20.80 -0.70
N TYR A 68 -13.72 21.11 -0.71
CA TYR A 68 -12.86 21.03 0.47
C TYR A 68 -11.91 22.23 0.55
N VAL A 69 -11.44 22.51 1.76
CA VAL A 69 -10.39 23.49 2.03
C VAL A 69 -9.29 22.80 2.84
N VAL A 70 -8.06 22.83 2.33
CA VAL A 70 -6.88 22.26 3.00
C VAL A 70 -6.14 23.32 3.81
N ARG A 71 -5.38 22.89 4.82
CA ARG A 71 -4.39 23.74 5.50
C ARG A 71 -3.01 23.60 4.85
N PRO A 72 -2.58 24.54 3.98
CA PRO A 72 -1.34 24.42 3.25
C PRO A 72 -0.09 24.37 4.16
N GLU A 73 -0.17 24.93 5.36
CA GLU A 73 0.93 24.90 6.33
C GLU A 73 1.26 23.51 6.87
N LEU A 74 0.35 22.53 6.70
CA LEU A 74 0.59 21.12 7.04
C LEU A 74 1.27 20.34 5.90
N GLY A 75 1.63 21.03 4.81
CA GLY A 75 2.47 20.48 3.76
C GLY A 75 1.79 19.39 2.91
N PRO A 76 2.57 18.45 2.33
CA PRO A 76 2.07 17.46 1.39
C PRO A 76 0.96 16.56 1.93
N ASP A 77 0.92 16.29 3.24
CA ASP A 77 -0.09 15.42 3.86
C ASP A 77 -1.50 15.99 3.72
N ALA A 78 -1.65 17.31 3.83
CA ALA A 78 -2.95 17.96 3.61
C ALA A 78 -3.41 17.84 2.16
N SER A 79 -2.50 18.03 1.20
CA SER A 79 -2.79 17.88 -0.23
C SER A 79 -3.10 16.44 -0.62
N ASN A 80 -2.33 15.47 -0.11
CA ASN A 80 -2.48 14.04 -0.43
C ASN A 80 -3.77 13.43 0.16
N SER A 81 -4.37 14.08 1.14
CA SER A 81 -5.58 13.63 1.83
C SER A 81 -6.89 14.06 1.16
N THR A 82 -6.82 14.59 -0.07
CA THR A 82 -7.97 15.10 -0.82
C THR A 82 -8.58 14.09 -1.79
N GLY A 83 -7.82 13.07 -2.22
CA GLY A 83 -8.23 12.13 -3.26
C GLY A 83 -9.54 11.39 -2.98
N PHE A 84 -9.71 10.91 -1.74
CA PHE A 84 -10.97 10.27 -1.31
C PHE A 84 -12.17 11.19 -1.53
N TRP A 85 -12.07 12.45 -1.10
CA TRP A 85 -13.16 13.42 -1.19
C TRP A 85 -13.48 13.76 -2.65
N ILE A 86 -12.45 13.98 -3.48
CA ILE A 86 -12.61 14.23 -4.92
C ILE A 86 -13.35 13.08 -5.60
N ASP A 87 -12.94 11.84 -5.36
CA ASP A 87 -13.55 10.68 -6.01
C ASP A 87 -15.01 10.47 -5.58
N ARG A 88 -15.34 10.79 -4.32
CA ARG A 88 -16.72 10.72 -3.83
C ARG A 88 -17.59 11.85 -4.35
N MET A 89 -17.08 13.08 -4.41
CA MET A 89 -17.78 14.23 -5.01
C MET A 89 -18.15 13.93 -6.47
N ARG A 90 -17.20 13.42 -7.26
CA ARG A 90 -17.46 13.04 -8.66
C ARG A 90 -18.52 11.95 -8.79
N ALA A 91 -18.50 10.94 -7.91
CA ALA A 91 -19.51 9.89 -7.90
C ALA A 91 -20.91 10.45 -7.59
N ALA A 92 -21.02 11.33 -6.59
CA ALA A 92 -22.27 12.00 -6.23
C ALA A 92 -22.77 12.93 -7.35
N TRP A 93 -21.87 13.63 -8.05
CA TRP A 93 -22.20 14.49 -9.18
C TRP A 93 -22.84 13.71 -10.35
N VAL A 94 -22.31 12.52 -10.65
CA VAL A 94 -22.89 11.63 -11.67
C VAL A 94 -24.32 11.23 -11.30
N LEU A 95 -24.57 11.01 -10.01
CA LEU A 95 -25.88 10.68 -9.47
C LEU A 95 -26.79 11.90 -9.25
N LYS A 96 -26.29 13.12 -9.48
CA LYS A 96 -27.00 14.39 -9.26
C LYS A 96 -27.52 14.53 -7.83
N THR A 97 -26.77 14.00 -6.87
CA THR A 97 -27.09 14.12 -5.43
C THR A 97 -27.00 15.59 -4.99
N PRO A 98 -27.89 16.11 -4.14
CA PRO A 98 -27.71 17.43 -3.53
C PRO A 98 -26.41 17.52 -2.71
N PRO A 99 -25.72 18.68 -2.67
CA PRO A 99 -24.45 18.84 -1.96
C PRO A 99 -24.44 18.36 -0.50
N THR A 100 -25.45 18.72 0.30
CA THR A 100 -25.51 18.33 1.72
C THR A 100 -25.76 16.84 1.89
N GLU A 101 -26.59 16.24 1.04
CA GLU A 101 -26.82 14.79 1.02
C GLU A 101 -25.54 14.04 0.63
N ALA A 102 -24.84 14.51 -0.41
CA ALA A 102 -23.55 13.95 -0.81
C ALA A 102 -22.51 14.04 0.32
N LEU A 103 -22.45 15.18 1.03
CA LEU A 103 -21.57 15.33 2.18
C LEU A 103 -21.93 14.35 3.31
N ALA A 104 -23.21 14.13 3.58
CA ALA A 104 -23.67 13.18 4.58
C ALA A 104 -23.26 11.75 4.26
N ASP A 105 -23.43 11.33 3.00
CA ASP A 105 -23.01 10.02 2.53
C ASP A 105 -21.51 9.82 2.65
N MET A 106 -20.72 10.83 2.27
CA MET A 106 -19.26 10.79 2.39
C MET A 106 -18.80 10.67 3.86
N VAL A 107 -19.43 11.41 4.77
CA VAL A 107 -19.12 11.36 6.20
C VAL A 107 -19.51 10.02 6.80
N ALA A 108 -20.70 9.51 6.47
CA ALA A 108 -21.17 8.21 6.94
C ALA A 108 -20.25 7.08 6.46
N LEU A 109 -19.80 7.14 5.21
CA LEU A 109 -18.83 6.21 4.66
C LEU A 109 -17.49 6.28 5.40
N ALA A 110 -16.94 7.49 5.57
CA ALA A 110 -15.68 7.70 6.28
C ALA A 110 -15.74 7.23 7.74
N GLN A 111 -16.88 7.36 8.40
CA GLN A 111 -17.09 6.86 9.77
C GLN A 111 -17.23 5.34 9.83
N ARG A 112 -17.85 4.72 8.82
CA ARG A 112 -18.07 3.27 8.75
C ARG A 112 -16.81 2.51 8.34
N GLU A 113 -16.10 3.00 7.34
CA GLU A 113 -15.00 2.30 6.67
C GLU A 113 -13.62 2.90 6.99
N GLY A 114 -13.58 4.06 7.65
CA GLY A 114 -12.36 4.83 7.84
C GLY A 114 -11.99 5.63 6.58
N LEU A 115 -10.94 6.45 6.72
CA LEU A 115 -10.34 7.14 5.58
C LEU A 115 -9.14 6.34 5.05
N PRO A 116 -8.85 6.39 3.73
CA PRO A 116 -7.73 5.67 3.12
C PRO A 116 -6.36 6.31 3.41
N PHE A 117 -6.31 7.31 4.28
CA PHE A 117 -5.14 8.00 4.78
C PHE A 117 -5.31 8.21 6.29
N GLN A 118 -4.21 8.54 6.98
CA GLN A 118 -4.19 8.67 8.43
C GLN A 118 -4.91 9.93 8.87
N ALA A 119 -6.24 9.89 8.93
CA ALA A 119 -7.06 10.99 9.37
C ALA A 119 -8.44 10.48 9.79
N TRP A 120 -9.23 11.34 10.41
CA TRP A 120 -10.61 11.03 10.77
C TRP A 120 -11.50 12.25 10.63
N VAL A 121 -12.78 12.03 10.34
CA VAL A 121 -13.80 13.08 10.45
C VAL A 121 -14.08 13.32 11.92
N VAL A 122 -13.94 14.57 12.39
CA VAL A 122 -14.18 14.90 13.79
C VAL A 122 -15.67 14.67 14.11
N PRO A 123 -16.01 13.81 15.11
CA PRO A 123 -17.40 13.58 15.48
C PRO A 123 -18.06 14.83 16.06
N GLY A 124 -19.35 15.00 15.79
CA GLY A 124 -20.15 16.09 16.34
C GLY A 124 -21.16 16.65 15.33
N PRO A 125 -21.94 17.66 15.74
CA PRO A 125 -22.82 18.36 14.82
C PRO A 125 -22.00 19.02 13.72
N TRP A 126 -22.58 19.09 12.53
CA TRP A 126 -22.02 19.87 11.45
C TRP A 126 -21.94 21.34 11.85
N ARG A 127 -20.91 22.00 11.36
CA ARG A 127 -20.66 23.42 11.62
C ARG A 127 -21.10 24.23 10.42
N GLU A 128 -21.27 25.52 10.62
CA GLU A 128 -21.66 26.45 9.57
C GLU A 128 -20.66 27.62 9.55
N ALA A 129 -20.26 28.01 8.35
CA ALA A 129 -19.51 29.24 8.12
C ALA A 129 -20.35 30.15 7.20
N PRO A 130 -20.31 31.49 7.40
CA PRO A 130 -21.14 32.40 6.63
C PRO A 130 -20.77 32.49 5.14
N SER A 131 -19.57 32.02 4.78
CA SER A 131 -19.10 31.87 3.40
C SER A 131 -17.92 30.91 3.30
N LEU A 132 -17.55 30.50 2.08
CA LEU A 132 -16.31 29.75 1.85
C LEU A 132 -15.06 30.55 2.24
N ALA A 133 -15.08 31.87 2.05
CA ALA A 133 -13.98 32.75 2.48
C ALA A 133 -13.82 32.73 3.99
N ALA A 134 -14.93 32.82 4.74
CA ALA A 134 -14.90 32.70 6.19
C ALA A 134 -14.43 31.32 6.64
N LEU A 135 -14.84 30.24 5.96
CA LEU A 135 -14.35 28.88 6.25
C LEU A 135 -12.83 28.77 6.06
N LYS A 136 -12.27 29.36 4.99
CA LYS A 136 -10.82 29.38 4.73
C LYS A 136 -10.04 30.05 5.84
N GLU A 137 -10.53 31.18 6.36
CA GLU A 137 -9.92 31.84 7.52
C GLU A 137 -10.14 31.03 8.80
N GLU A 138 -11.30 30.40 8.93
CA GLU A 138 -11.68 29.63 10.10
C GLU A 138 -10.79 28.40 10.29
N ILE A 139 -10.49 27.63 9.26
CA ILE A 139 -9.74 26.38 9.48
C ILE A 139 -8.23 26.62 9.71
N VAL A 140 -7.76 27.85 9.51
CA VAL A 140 -6.37 28.24 9.72
C VAL A 140 -6.09 28.47 11.20
N GLY A 141 -4.96 27.92 11.67
CA GLY A 141 -4.43 28.11 13.02
C GLY A 141 -5.09 27.24 14.09
N ASP A 142 -4.32 26.91 15.14
CA ASP A 142 -4.70 25.89 16.13
C ASP A 142 -5.33 26.49 17.41
N GLY A 143 -5.64 27.78 17.44
CA GLY A 143 -6.08 28.48 18.66
C GLY A 143 -7.49 28.11 19.13
N LYS A 144 -8.36 27.69 18.20
CA LYS A 144 -9.77 27.36 18.47
C LYS A 144 -10.12 25.87 18.29
N TRP A 145 -9.15 25.08 17.83
CA TRP A 145 -9.28 23.64 17.68
C TRP A 145 -8.54 22.99 18.84
N ASP A 146 -9.10 21.93 19.43
CA ASP A 146 -8.43 21.21 20.53
C ASP A 146 -7.04 20.78 20.06
N ARG A 147 -6.01 21.36 20.67
CA ARG A 147 -4.60 21.13 20.35
C ARG A 147 -4.11 19.77 20.81
N SER A 148 -4.91 19.01 21.55
CA SER A 148 -4.52 17.68 21.98
C SER A 148 -4.95 16.66 20.92
N PRO A 149 -4.07 16.23 20.00
CA PRO A 149 -4.30 15.00 19.28
C PRO A 149 -4.49 13.92 20.34
N ARG A 150 -5.69 13.38 20.39
CA ARG A 150 -6.05 12.35 21.38
C ARG A 150 -5.20 11.10 21.20
N ASN A 151 -4.75 10.86 19.96
CA ASN A 151 -4.01 9.68 19.56
C ASN A 151 -2.77 10.08 18.76
N LEU A 152 -1.62 10.10 19.42
CA LEU A 152 -0.31 10.21 18.77
C LEU A 152 0.11 8.83 18.24
N ARG A 153 -0.69 8.26 17.35
CA ARG A 153 -0.48 6.93 16.77
C ARG A 153 -0.40 7.06 15.25
N LEU A 154 0.54 6.33 14.66
CA LEU A 154 0.82 6.31 13.23
C LEU A 154 0.84 4.87 12.76
N ASN A 155 0.10 4.55 11.70
CA ASN A 155 0.28 3.27 11.04
C ASN A 155 1.62 3.25 10.32
N VAL A 156 2.42 2.23 10.59
CA VAL A 156 3.73 2.09 9.96
C VAL A 156 3.86 0.69 9.37
N TYR A 157 4.27 0.62 8.11
CA TYR A 157 4.69 -0.65 7.53
C TYR A 157 6.12 -0.95 7.98
N PRO A 158 6.35 -1.96 8.84
CA PRO A 158 7.69 -2.29 9.31
C PRO A 158 8.58 -2.72 8.14
N VAL A 159 9.84 -2.30 8.19
CA VAL A 159 10.86 -2.70 7.21
C VAL A 159 11.67 -3.84 7.80
N PHE A 160 11.65 -4.99 7.12
CA PHE A 160 12.41 -6.18 7.48
C PHE A 160 13.61 -6.32 6.54
N PRO A 161 14.80 -5.84 6.94
CA PRO A 161 15.96 -5.93 6.07
C PRO A 161 16.40 -7.39 5.94
N PHE A 162 16.89 -7.76 4.75
CA PHE A 162 17.36 -9.12 4.49
C PHE A 162 18.56 -9.51 5.37
N ARG A 163 19.43 -8.54 5.68
CA ARG A 163 20.58 -8.68 6.59
C ARG A 163 20.52 -7.62 7.69
N GLY A 164 21.07 -7.95 8.86
CA GLY A 164 21.16 -7.04 10.00
C GLY A 164 20.00 -7.19 11.00
N PRO A 165 19.51 -6.08 11.59
CA PRO A 165 18.52 -6.13 12.67
C PRO A 165 17.20 -6.74 12.20
N LYS A 166 16.40 -7.24 13.15
CA LYS A 166 15.09 -7.87 12.85
C LYS A 166 14.15 -6.92 12.09
N MET A 167 14.16 -5.64 12.44
CA MET A 167 13.38 -4.56 11.83
C MET A 167 14.20 -3.26 11.86
N LEU A 168 13.95 -2.36 10.91
CA LEU A 168 14.49 -1.00 10.95
C LEU A 168 13.54 -0.06 11.69
N ALA A 169 14.12 0.91 12.42
CA ALA A 169 13.34 1.94 13.06
C ALA A 169 12.69 2.81 11.96
N PRO A 170 11.41 3.18 12.09
CA PRO A 170 10.81 4.07 11.12
C PRO A 170 11.45 5.45 11.17
N GLU A 171 11.48 6.14 10.03
CA GLU A 171 12.07 7.47 9.94
C GLU A 171 11.17 8.53 10.59
N VAL A 172 11.80 9.50 11.26
CA VAL A 172 11.09 10.66 11.83
C VAL A 172 10.82 11.68 10.72
N THR A 173 9.55 11.94 10.45
CA THR A 173 9.10 12.90 9.44
C THR A 173 9.01 14.32 9.99
N GLU A 174 8.92 15.31 9.11
CA GLU A 174 8.76 16.71 9.51
C GLU A 174 7.43 16.97 10.22
N VAL A 175 6.37 16.27 9.80
CA VAL A 175 5.08 16.33 10.48
C VAL A 175 5.18 15.80 11.90
N MET A 176 5.95 14.74 12.14
CA MET A 176 6.18 14.26 13.50
C MET A 176 6.89 15.31 14.35
N ARG A 177 7.91 16.01 13.82
CA ARG A 177 8.58 17.12 14.52
C ARG A 177 7.62 18.25 14.86
N TYR A 178 6.82 18.68 13.89
CA TYR A 178 5.77 19.68 14.08
C TYR A 178 4.80 19.29 15.21
N VAL A 179 4.41 18.02 15.29
CA VAL A 179 3.54 17.51 16.36
C VAL A 179 4.27 17.49 17.70
N ALA A 180 5.53 17.06 17.73
CA ALA A 180 6.33 16.92 18.93
C ALA A 180 6.54 18.27 19.66
N GLU A 181 6.84 19.35 18.92
CA GLU A 181 6.92 20.72 19.45
C GLU A 181 5.69 21.14 20.27
N ARG A 182 4.52 20.59 19.94
CA ARG A 182 3.23 20.93 20.53
C ARG A 182 2.81 19.95 21.62
N GLN A 183 3.49 18.82 21.76
CA GLN A 183 3.12 17.71 22.63
C GLN A 183 4.30 17.26 23.52
N PRO A 184 4.97 18.18 24.24
CA PRO A 184 6.10 17.83 25.09
C PRO A 184 5.69 16.82 26.16
N GLY A 185 6.61 15.89 26.47
CA GLY A 185 6.40 14.82 27.46
C GLY A 185 5.46 13.69 27.04
N LYS A 186 4.96 13.68 25.80
CA LYS A 186 4.14 12.58 25.25
C LYS A 186 4.97 11.57 24.45
N VAL A 187 4.32 10.57 23.87
CA VAL A 187 4.93 9.55 23.02
C VAL A 187 4.16 9.45 21.72
N ILE A 188 4.87 9.42 20.59
CA ILE A 188 4.31 9.03 19.29
C ILE A 188 4.49 7.53 19.14
N PHE A 189 3.41 6.77 18.98
CA PHE A 189 3.45 5.33 18.79
C PHE A 189 3.36 4.97 17.31
N ALA A 190 4.24 4.06 16.87
CA ALA A 190 4.10 3.36 15.61
C ALA A 190 3.25 2.10 15.85
N ILE A 191 2.15 1.96 15.11
CA ILE A 191 1.22 0.83 15.23
C ILE A 191 1.14 0.05 13.94
N ASP A 192 0.71 -1.21 14.07
CA ASP A 192 0.47 -2.10 12.95
C ASP A 192 -0.57 -1.52 11.98
N PRO A 193 -0.35 -1.59 10.65
CA PRO A 193 -1.23 -0.98 9.66
C PRO A 193 -2.60 -1.63 9.56
N ALA A 194 -2.84 -2.79 10.20
CA ALA A 194 -4.17 -3.39 10.27
C ALA A 194 -5.12 -2.73 11.28
N TYR A 195 -4.62 -1.83 12.13
CA TYR A 195 -5.39 -1.25 13.24
C TYR A 195 -5.71 0.22 13.02
N ASP A 196 -6.89 0.64 13.46
CA ASP A 196 -7.28 2.05 13.47
C ASP A 196 -6.42 2.82 14.50
N PRO A 197 -5.67 3.86 14.10
CA PRO A 197 -4.91 4.70 15.04
C PRO A 197 -5.79 5.40 16.07
N HIS A 198 -7.11 5.47 15.84
CA HIS A 198 -8.07 6.03 16.78
C HIS A 198 -8.82 5.00 17.62
N GLY A 199 -8.71 3.73 17.26
CA GLY A 199 -9.32 2.61 17.97
C GLY A 199 -8.45 2.08 19.12
N GLU A 200 -8.92 0.99 19.70
CA GLU A 200 -8.10 0.18 20.61
C GLU A 200 -7.05 -0.58 19.80
N VAL A 201 -5.80 -0.50 20.26
CA VAL A 201 -4.66 -1.19 19.66
C VAL A 201 -4.03 -2.04 20.76
N PRO A 202 -4.03 -3.38 20.64
CA PRO A 202 -3.33 -4.25 21.58
C PRO A 202 -1.83 -3.93 21.63
N GLU A 203 -1.20 -4.18 22.77
CA GLU A 203 0.22 -3.86 22.98
C GLU A 203 1.11 -4.58 21.95
N GLU A 204 0.86 -5.85 21.70
CA GLU A 204 1.55 -6.67 20.71
C GLU A 204 1.36 -6.20 19.26
N ARG A 205 0.50 -5.20 19.02
CA ARG A 205 0.28 -4.56 17.72
C ARG A 205 0.87 -3.16 17.63
N MET A 206 1.54 -2.71 18.69
CA MET A 206 2.39 -1.52 18.68
C MET A 206 3.81 -1.94 18.31
N LEU A 207 4.33 -1.42 17.21
CA LEU A 207 5.73 -1.65 16.80
C LEU A 207 6.71 -1.04 17.82
N GLY A 208 6.34 0.10 18.39
CA GLY A 208 7.16 0.86 19.33
C GLY A 208 6.74 2.32 19.40
N GLY A 209 7.61 3.18 19.89
CA GLY A 209 7.33 4.61 19.91
C GLY A 209 8.54 5.50 20.09
N TRP A 210 8.32 6.79 19.80
CA TRP A 210 9.24 7.88 20.03
C TRP A 210 8.77 8.71 21.21
N ALA A 211 9.57 8.78 22.26
CA ALA A 211 9.31 9.71 23.35
C ALA A 211 9.60 11.14 22.87
N ILE A 212 8.72 12.07 23.24
CA ILE A 212 8.90 13.50 23.04
C ILE A 212 9.39 14.08 24.37
N ASP A 213 10.49 14.80 24.35
CA ASP A 213 11.05 15.41 25.55
C ASP A 213 10.27 16.66 25.99
N GLU A 214 10.73 17.33 27.05
CA GLU A 214 10.09 18.54 27.58
C GLU A 214 10.19 19.76 26.65
N ASN A 215 11.14 19.76 25.71
CA ASN A 215 11.33 20.82 24.71
C ASN A 215 10.52 20.56 23.43
N GLY A 216 9.89 19.39 23.32
CA GLY A 216 9.17 18.98 22.11
C GLY A 216 10.06 18.30 21.06
N GLU A 217 11.26 17.85 21.43
CA GLU A 217 12.16 17.12 20.55
C GLU A 217 11.87 15.62 20.56
N ILE A 218 12.00 14.98 19.39
CA ILE A 218 11.78 13.54 19.22
C ILE A 218 13.05 12.77 19.57
N GLY A 219 12.94 11.87 20.56
CA GLY A 219 14.01 10.96 20.96
C GLY A 219 14.16 9.73 20.05
N GLU A 220 15.03 8.82 20.46
CA GLU A 220 15.27 7.54 19.76
C GLU A 220 14.03 6.63 19.77
N PHE A 221 13.83 5.88 18.68
CA PHE A 221 12.75 4.91 18.58
C PHE A 221 13.00 3.72 19.52
N ARG A 222 12.02 3.43 20.37
CA ARG A 222 12.02 2.24 21.23
C ARG A 222 11.09 1.20 20.66
N PHE A 223 11.66 0.10 20.18
CA PHE A 223 10.89 -1.06 19.74
C PHE A 223 10.14 -1.71 20.90
N ASN A 224 8.92 -2.13 20.64
CA ASN A 224 8.22 -3.06 21.51
C ASN A 224 8.76 -4.48 21.26
N PRO A 225 9.40 -5.14 22.26
CA PRO A 225 9.93 -6.49 22.09
C PRO A 225 8.85 -7.56 21.84
N THR A 226 7.59 -7.27 22.21
CA THR A 226 6.44 -8.17 22.05
C THR A 226 5.67 -7.93 20.75
N TYR A 227 6.13 -7.02 19.88
CA TYR A 227 5.44 -6.73 18.62
C TYR A 227 5.31 -7.96 17.72
N GLU A 228 4.07 -8.23 17.31
CA GLU A 228 3.70 -9.26 16.36
C GLU A 228 3.08 -8.63 15.11
N PRO A 229 3.76 -8.69 13.94
CA PRO A 229 3.23 -8.11 12.73
C PRO A 229 2.07 -8.92 12.16
N THR A 230 1.00 -8.22 11.75
CA THR A 230 -0.12 -8.82 11.02
C THR A 230 0.25 -9.16 9.57
N LEU A 231 -0.63 -9.88 8.87
CA LEU A 231 -0.46 -10.12 7.44
C LEU A 231 -0.44 -8.81 6.64
N THR A 232 -1.25 -7.81 7.04
CA THR A 232 -1.24 -6.47 6.44
C THR A 232 0.14 -5.82 6.58
N ALA A 233 0.73 -5.88 7.78
CA ALA A 233 2.08 -5.35 8.03
C ALA A 233 3.15 -6.03 7.20
N LEU A 234 3.03 -7.35 7.04
CA LEU A 234 3.93 -8.18 6.22
C LEU A 234 3.65 -8.06 4.72
N ARG A 235 2.53 -7.43 4.33
CA ARG A 235 2.00 -7.42 2.96
C ARG A 235 1.79 -8.82 2.40
N TYR A 236 1.37 -9.74 3.27
CA TYR A 236 1.01 -11.11 2.93
C TYR A 236 -0.50 -11.23 2.73
N ARG A 237 -0.89 -12.14 1.86
CA ARG A 237 -2.29 -12.58 1.75
C ARG A 237 -2.57 -13.65 2.81
N PRO A 238 -3.83 -13.82 3.26
CA PRO A 238 -4.21 -14.99 4.04
C PRO A 238 -3.77 -16.29 3.33
N PRO A 239 -3.11 -17.22 4.04
CA PRO A 239 -2.68 -18.47 3.43
C PRO A 239 -3.90 -19.35 3.08
N GLU A 240 -3.92 -19.88 1.86
CA GLU A 240 -5.00 -20.77 1.37
C GLU A 240 -4.69 -22.26 1.63
N ASN A 241 -3.44 -22.58 1.94
CA ASN A 241 -2.97 -23.94 2.19
C ASN A 241 -1.82 -23.95 3.22
N GLU A 242 -1.45 -25.17 3.66
CA GLU A 242 -0.42 -25.34 4.70
C GLU A 242 0.99 -24.96 4.23
N VAL A 243 1.29 -25.14 2.93
CA VAL A 243 2.57 -24.69 2.35
C VAL A 243 2.69 -23.18 2.45
N GLU A 244 1.62 -22.43 2.15
CA GLU A 244 1.60 -20.98 2.32
C GLU A 244 1.72 -20.55 3.78
N ARG A 245 0.98 -21.23 4.68
CA ARG A 245 1.02 -20.91 6.11
C ARG A 245 2.44 -21.06 6.66
N THR A 246 3.10 -22.17 6.37
CA THR A 246 4.46 -22.47 6.83
C THR A 246 5.49 -21.58 6.12
N LEU A 247 5.32 -21.27 4.83
CA LEU A 247 6.18 -20.35 4.10
C LEU A 247 6.13 -18.93 4.67
N GLN A 248 4.93 -18.43 4.97
CA GLN A 248 4.73 -17.14 5.63
C GLN A 248 5.31 -17.12 7.05
N ALA A 249 5.12 -18.20 7.81
CA ALA A 249 5.70 -18.35 9.15
C ALA A 249 7.24 -18.31 9.09
N LEU A 250 7.86 -19.07 8.18
CA LEU A 250 9.31 -19.08 8.00
C LEU A 250 9.83 -17.70 7.58
N SER A 251 9.20 -17.07 6.59
CA SER A 251 9.61 -15.76 6.06
C SER A 251 9.50 -14.64 7.10
N SER A 252 8.56 -14.75 8.04
CA SER A 252 8.40 -13.84 9.17
C SER A 252 9.22 -14.23 10.41
N ARG A 253 10.12 -15.22 10.29
CA ARG A 253 10.97 -15.77 11.37
C ARG A 253 10.17 -16.29 12.58
N ARG A 254 8.99 -16.86 12.32
CA ARG A 254 8.07 -17.47 13.31
C ARG A 254 7.86 -18.97 13.10
N GLY A 255 8.33 -19.51 11.98
CA GLY A 255 8.28 -20.93 11.64
C GLY A 255 9.67 -21.51 11.46
N THR A 256 9.71 -22.83 11.31
CA THR A 256 10.94 -23.60 11.12
C THR A 256 11.05 -24.07 9.66
N PRO A 257 12.27 -24.21 9.10
CA PRO A 257 12.46 -24.82 7.79
C PRO A 257 11.82 -26.20 7.67
N GLU A 258 11.91 -27.02 8.73
CA GLU A 258 11.39 -28.39 8.77
C GLU A 258 9.87 -28.43 8.52
N ALA A 259 9.10 -27.60 9.23
CA ALA A 259 7.66 -27.46 9.00
C ALA A 259 7.30 -27.05 7.56
N LEU A 260 8.10 -26.18 6.91
CA LEU A 260 7.89 -25.84 5.50
C LEU A 260 8.19 -27.04 4.59
N LEU A 261 9.27 -27.78 4.85
CA LEU A 261 9.63 -28.96 4.06
C LEU A 261 8.57 -30.07 4.20
N ASP A 262 8.02 -30.27 5.39
CA ASP A 262 6.96 -31.25 5.63
C ASP A 262 5.66 -30.84 4.92
N ALA A 263 5.23 -29.59 5.09
CA ALA A 263 4.06 -29.06 4.38
C ALA A 263 4.23 -29.14 2.85
N PHE A 264 5.43 -28.84 2.33
CA PHE A 264 5.75 -28.98 0.91
C PHE A 264 5.54 -30.41 0.43
N ARG A 265 6.07 -31.41 1.15
CA ARG A 265 5.99 -32.82 0.76
C ARG A 265 4.55 -33.35 0.79
N GLU A 266 3.77 -32.92 1.76
CA GLU A 266 2.36 -33.31 1.89
C GLU A 266 1.45 -32.57 0.89
N GLY A 267 1.83 -31.35 0.52
CA GLY A 267 1.03 -30.45 -0.30
C GLY A 267 0.91 -30.84 -1.77
N THR A 268 -0.14 -30.35 -2.41
CA THR A 268 -0.25 -30.27 -3.87
C THR A 268 0.21 -28.90 -4.31
N LEU A 269 1.12 -28.85 -5.29
CA LEU A 269 1.73 -27.64 -5.78
C LEU A 269 1.49 -27.51 -7.29
N LEU A 270 1.39 -26.28 -7.79
CA LEU A 270 1.32 -26.00 -9.23
C LEU A 270 2.76 -25.87 -9.76
N VAL A 271 3.19 -26.83 -10.56
CA VAL A 271 4.57 -26.93 -11.04
C VAL A 271 4.66 -26.42 -12.47
N SER A 272 5.65 -25.57 -12.77
CA SER A 272 5.87 -25.09 -14.14
C SER A 272 6.25 -26.24 -15.08
N VAL A 273 5.57 -26.28 -16.22
CA VAL A 273 5.79 -27.25 -17.29
C VAL A 273 6.07 -26.53 -18.61
N ASP A 274 6.53 -27.28 -19.62
CA ASP A 274 6.68 -26.81 -20.99
C ASP A 274 5.33 -26.46 -21.64
N GLU A 275 5.35 -25.88 -22.84
CA GLU A 275 4.15 -25.44 -23.56
C GLU A 275 3.16 -26.58 -23.83
N ASP A 276 3.67 -27.80 -24.00
CA ASP A 276 2.87 -29.01 -24.21
C ASP A 276 2.34 -29.62 -22.89
N GLY A 277 2.77 -29.10 -21.74
CA GLY A 277 2.41 -29.58 -20.40
C GLY A 277 3.00 -30.95 -20.04
N GLY A 278 3.91 -31.46 -20.86
CA GLY A 278 4.48 -32.81 -20.77
C GLY A 278 5.63 -32.87 -19.77
N GLN A 279 6.61 -31.98 -19.91
CA GLN A 279 7.85 -31.99 -19.13
C GLN A 279 7.94 -30.84 -18.13
N LEU A 280 8.72 -31.03 -17.07
CA LEU A 280 9.04 -29.97 -16.11
C LEU A 280 9.88 -28.89 -16.79
N ARG A 281 9.50 -27.63 -16.61
CA ARG A 281 10.22 -26.49 -17.17
C ARG A 281 11.21 -25.94 -16.15
N PHE A 282 12.48 -26.03 -16.48
CA PHE A 282 13.56 -25.44 -15.68
C PHE A 282 14.04 -24.13 -16.30
N ARG A 283 14.20 -23.10 -15.48
CA ARG A 283 14.96 -21.90 -15.85
C ARG A 283 16.43 -22.07 -15.48
N GLN A 284 17.31 -21.43 -16.24
CA GLN A 284 18.70 -21.24 -15.83
C GLN A 284 18.83 -19.92 -15.06
N GLY A 285 19.56 -19.96 -13.95
CA GLY A 285 20.08 -18.78 -13.27
C GLY A 285 21.41 -18.34 -13.87
N ASP A 286 21.89 -17.17 -13.44
CA ASP A 286 23.08 -16.52 -14.01
C ASP A 286 24.36 -17.37 -13.85
N ASP A 287 24.42 -18.18 -12.79
CA ASP A 287 25.56 -19.07 -12.48
C ASP A 287 25.40 -20.49 -13.04
N GLY A 288 24.43 -20.72 -13.94
CA GLY A 288 24.12 -22.04 -14.49
C GLY A 288 23.28 -22.92 -13.55
N GLU A 289 22.87 -22.39 -12.40
CA GLU A 289 21.92 -23.05 -11.50
C GLU A 289 20.58 -23.31 -12.20
N ARG A 290 19.95 -24.45 -11.91
CA ARG A 290 18.65 -24.79 -12.47
C ARG A 290 17.55 -24.52 -11.46
N PHE A 291 16.52 -23.80 -11.87
CA PHE A 291 15.35 -23.50 -11.04
C PHE A 291 14.09 -24.13 -11.62
N LEU A 292 13.37 -24.87 -10.79
CA LEU A 292 11.99 -25.26 -11.06
C LEU A 292 11.05 -24.30 -10.34
N ASP A 293 10.24 -23.57 -11.09
CA ASP A 293 9.26 -22.66 -10.51
C ASP A 293 8.02 -23.45 -10.08
N VAL A 294 7.61 -23.24 -8.83
CA VAL A 294 6.49 -23.92 -8.19
C VAL A 294 5.62 -22.87 -7.48
N TYR A 295 4.31 -23.06 -7.54
CA TYR A 295 3.33 -22.15 -6.97
C TYR A 295 2.41 -22.87 -6.00
N THR A 296 2.11 -22.18 -4.90
CA THR A 296 1.20 -22.70 -3.88
C THR A 296 -0.27 -22.46 -4.24
N GLY A 297 -0.55 -21.59 -5.20
CA GLY A 297 -1.90 -21.27 -5.68
C GLY A 297 -1.89 -20.53 -7.01
N THR A 298 -3.02 -20.49 -7.73
CA THR A 298 -3.13 -19.87 -9.06
C THR A 298 -2.87 -18.36 -9.02
N GLN A 299 -3.19 -17.69 -7.91
CA GLN A 299 -2.92 -16.28 -7.62
C GLN A 299 -1.43 -15.92 -7.55
N TYR A 300 -0.54 -16.91 -7.52
CA TYR A 300 0.91 -16.73 -7.55
C TYR A 300 1.52 -17.05 -8.92
N VAL A 301 0.75 -17.63 -9.84
CA VAL A 301 1.20 -17.90 -11.20
C VAL A 301 1.26 -16.57 -11.97
N PRO A 302 2.39 -16.21 -12.58
CA PRO A 302 2.50 -14.99 -13.37
C PRO A 302 1.57 -15.01 -14.59
N ASP A 303 1.08 -13.84 -14.97
CA ASP A 303 0.30 -13.65 -16.20
C ASP A 303 1.22 -13.52 -17.43
N ASP A 304 2.08 -14.52 -17.62
CA ASP A 304 3.07 -14.60 -18.71
C ASP A 304 2.80 -15.76 -19.68
N GLY A 305 1.62 -16.38 -19.58
CA GLY A 305 1.19 -17.52 -20.41
C GLY A 305 1.82 -18.87 -20.03
N ARG A 306 2.60 -18.93 -18.95
CA ARG A 306 3.23 -20.16 -18.46
C ARG A 306 2.22 -21.24 -18.12
N GLN A 307 2.52 -22.46 -18.57
CA GLN A 307 1.76 -23.65 -18.22
C GLN A 307 2.21 -24.21 -16.86
N VAL A 308 1.22 -24.58 -16.03
CA VAL A 308 1.45 -25.21 -14.73
C VAL A 308 0.57 -26.46 -14.58
N ARG A 309 1.06 -27.46 -13.84
CA ARG A 309 0.33 -28.69 -13.54
C ARG A 309 0.36 -28.99 -12.05
N PRO A 310 -0.77 -29.40 -11.44
CA PRO A 310 -0.77 -29.84 -10.04
C PRO A 310 0.03 -31.13 -9.86
N MET A 311 0.92 -31.16 -8.87
CA MET A 311 1.72 -32.32 -8.50
C MET A 311 1.86 -32.39 -6.97
N ASN A 312 1.85 -33.59 -6.39
CA ASN A 312 2.19 -33.77 -4.98
C ASN A 312 3.68 -33.45 -4.78
N GLY A 313 4.01 -32.66 -3.75
CA GLY A 313 5.38 -32.21 -3.52
C GLY A 313 6.33 -33.32 -3.12
N GLY A 314 5.86 -34.35 -2.41
CA GLY A 314 6.65 -35.53 -2.05
C GLY A 314 7.04 -36.36 -3.28
N GLU A 315 6.10 -36.60 -4.20
CA GLU A 315 6.40 -37.27 -5.48
C GLU A 315 7.30 -36.42 -6.37
N LEU A 316 7.08 -35.10 -6.41
CA LEU A 316 7.95 -34.17 -7.12
C LEU A 316 9.39 -34.27 -6.59
N ALA A 317 9.57 -34.21 -5.27
CA ALA A 317 10.88 -34.22 -4.61
C ALA A 317 11.72 -35.46 -4.95
N LYS A 318 11.11 -36.63 -5.15
CA LYS A 318 11.82 -37.87 -5.54
C LYS A 318 12.51 -37.77 -6.91
N GLY A 319 11.99 -36.93 -7.81
CA GLY A 319 12.48 -36.80 -9.19
C GLY A 319 13.44 -35.62 -9.41
N LEU A 320 13.67 -34.78 -8.40
CA LEU A 320 14.47 -33.58 -8.52
C LEU A 320 15.92 -33.82 -8.08
N PHE A 321 16.86 -33.51 -8.96
CA PHE A 321 18.29 -33.63 -8.69
C PHE A 321 19.03 -32.45 -9.30
N GLY A 322 19.96 -31.87 -8.54
CA GLY A 322 20.85 -30.80 -9.04
C GLY A 322 20.12 -29.53 -9.46
N CYS A 323 19.01 -29.20 -8.79
CA CYS A 323 18.24 -27.99 -9.03
C CYS A 323 17.75 -27.36 -7.72
N ASN A 324 17.27 -26.12 -7.82
CA ASN A 324 16.56 -25.38 -6.79
C ASN A 324 15.06 -25.34 -7.15
N VAL A 325 14.20 -25.43 -6.14
CA VAL A 325 12.75 -25.21 -6.30
C VAL A 325 12.44 -23.79 -5.83
N ALA A 326 12.04 -22.93 -6.76
CA ALA A 326 11.63 -21.56 -6.45
C ALA A 326 10.12 -21.53 -6.18
N ILE A 327 9.74 -21.25 -4.94
CA ILE A 327 8.34 -21.17 -4.52
C ILE A 327 7.84 -19.73 -4.68
N ASN A 328 6.72 -19.57 -5.38
CA ASN A 328 5.99 -18.31 -5.58
C ASN A 328 6.87 -17.17 -6.12
N LEU A 329 7.77 -17.49 -7.05
CA LEU A 329 8.71 -16.54 -7.66
C LEU A 329 7.98 -15.27 -8.15
N GLY A 330 8.53 -14.10 -7.82
CA GLY A 330 7.96 -12.80 -8.19
C GLY A 330 6.86 -12.29 -7.24
N SER A 331 6.59 -13.01 -6.15
CA SER A 331 5.60 -12.62 -5.15
C SER A 331 6.18 -12.54 -3.73
N ARG A 332 5.34 -12.23 -2.74
CA ARG A 332 5.69 -12.21 -1.32
C ARG A 332 4.74 -13.11 -0.51
N PRO A 333 5.26 -14.05 0.30
CA PRO A 333 6.66 -14.48 0.37
C PRO A 333 7.10 -15.33 -0.85
N SER A 334 8.40 -15.29 -1.17
CA SER A 334 9.05 -16.19 -2.14
C SER A 334 10.37 -16.68 -1.54
N ILE A 335 10.71 -17.95 -1.81
CA ILE A 335 11.96 -18.59 -1.38
C ILE A 335 12.42 -19.56 -2.46
N TRP A 336 13.67 -19.95 -2.43
CA TRP A 336 14.17 -21.11 -3.17
C TRP A 336 14.75 -22.13 -2.19
N ILE A 337 14.52 -23.42 -2.49
CA ILE A 337 14.98 -24.55 -1.68
C ILE A 337 15.80 -25.48 -2.56
N PRO A 338 17.04 -25.83 -2.19
CA PRO A 338 17.79 -26.88 -2.88
C PRO A 338 17.01 -28.19 -2.92
N SER A 339 16.99 -28.86 -4.08
CA SER A 339 16.32 -30.17 -4.22
C SER A 339 16.87 -31.22 -3.23
N SER A 340 18.13 -31.10 -2.80
CA SER A 340 18.73 -31.94 -1.76
C SER A 340 18.01 -31.87 -0.43
N ASP A 341 17.43 -30.71 -0.09
CA ASP A 341 16.78 -30.47 1.20
C ASP A 341 15.32 -30.95 1.18
N LEU A 342 14.74 -31.08 -0.02
CA LEU A 342 13.41 -31.66 -0.23
C LEU A 342 13.43 -33.19 -0.16
N ALA A 343 14.54 -33.80 -0.55
CA ALA A 343 14.70 -35.25 -0.51
C ALA A 343 14.56 -35.76 0.94
N VAL A 344 13.68 -36.73 1.15
CA VAL A 344 13.70 -37.53 2.38
C VAL A 344 14.86 -38.51 2.22
N SER A 345 15.79 -38.55 3.17
CA SER A 345 16.84 -39.57 3.17
C SER A 345 16.19 -40.94 2.98
N ALA A 346 16.64 -41.71 1.98
CA ALA A 346 16.17 -43.08 1.78
C ALA A 346 16.56 -44.02 2.94
N PHE A 347 17.36 -43.51 3.88
CA PHE A 347 17.71 -44.13 5.15
C PHE A 347 17.21 -43.19 6.25
N GLY A 348 16.13 -43.60 6.93
CA GLY A 348 15.59 -42.88 8.08
C GLY A 348 16.57 -42.75 9.23
#